data_AF-A0A6S7AM20-F1
#
_entry.id   AF-A0A6S7AM20-F1
#
_cell.length_a   1.000
_cell.length_b   1.000
_cell.length_c   1.000
_cell.angle_alpha   90.00
_cell.angle_beta   90.00
_cell.angle_gamma   90.00
#
_symmetry.space_group_name_H-M   'P 1'
#
loop_
_entity.id
_entity.type
_entity.pdbx_description
1 polymer ?
#
loop_
_entity_poly.entity_id
_entity_poly.type
_entity_poly.pdbx_seq_one_letter_code
_entity_poly.pdbx_strand_id
1 'polypeptide(L)'
;MTPLYDVLSAYPLLGAGPGKFSSKKITLAMAVRTKNTHYRVSEIMRRHWVQLGRQFGVIAPNGANADIVIDDLVGRTPGAIRSVQAQLPDAFPQDLADSIFAGLQAAADKLAT
;
A
#
# COMPACT_ATOMS: atom_id res chain seq x y z
N MET A 1 -18.89 -1.87 11.85
CA MET A 1 -17.51 -1.38 11.62
C MET A 1 -17.61 0.13 11.42
N THR A 2 -16.78 0.93 12.08
CA THR A 2 -16.72 2.39 11.85
C THR A 2 -15.80 2.69 10.65
N PRO A 3 -15.89 3.88 10.02
CA PRO A 3 -14.96 4.29 8.98
C PRO A 3 -13.50 4.23 9.45
N LEU A 4 -12.56 4.00 8.53
CA LEU A 4 -11.12 4.09 8.80
C LEU A 4 -10.71 5.56 8.96
N TYR A 5 -9.87 5.85 9.95
CA TYR A 5 -9.31 7.16 10.24
C TYR A 5 -7.83 7.02 10.62
N ASP A 6 -7.13 8.14 10.83
CA ASP A 6 -5.68 8.19 11.13
C ASP A 6 -4.78 7.55 10.06
N VAL A 7 -5.09 7.80 8.79
CA VAL A 7 -4.31 7.29 7.65
C VAL A 7 -3.22 8.30 7.28
N LEU A 8 -1.96 7.94 7.49
CA LEU A 8 -0.79 8.71 7.10
C LEU A 8 0.16 7.87 6.24
N SER A 9 0.81 8.50 5.25
CA SER A 9 1.80 7.86 4.40
C SER A 9 3.21 8.07 4.93
N ALA A 10 4.00 6.99 4.97
CA ALA A 10 5.42 7.06 5.33
C ALA A 10 6.31 7.49 4.14
N TYR A 11 5.84 7.43 2.89
CA TYR A 11 6.64 7.70 1.69
C TYR A 11 7.41 9.03 1.70
N PRO A 12 6.81 10.16 2.15
CA PRO A 12 7.52 11.44 2.21
C PRO A 12 8.75 11.41 3.11
N LEU A 13 8.80 10.49 4.07
CA LEU A 13 9.88 10.34 5.02
C LEU A 13 10.91 9.30 4.57
N LEU A 14 10.72 8.61 3.44
CA LEU A 14 11.66 7.60 2.96
C LEU A 14 12.73 8.22 2.05
N GLY A 15 13.95 7.69 2.11
CA GLY A 15 15.02 8.07 1.19
C GLY A 15 16.39 8.08 1.85
N ALA A 16 17.36 8.64 1.13
CA ALA A 16 18.71 8.90 1.63
C ALA A 16 18.83 10.40 1.91
N GLY A 17 18.87 10.79 3.19
CA GLY A 17 19.04 12.19 3.58
C GLY A 17 18.81 12.43 5.07
N PRO A 18 19.22 13.59 5.60
CA PRO A 18 18.94 13.98 6.98
C PRO A 18 17.44 13.93 7.27
N GLY A 19 17.04 13.28 8.37
CA GLY A 19 15.63 13.14 8.75
C GLY A 19 14.82 12.14 7.92
N LYS A 20 15.44 11.38 7.00
CA LYS A 20 14.77 10.32 6.24
C LYS A 20 15.01 8.93 6.85
N PHE A 21 14.01 8.07 6.72
CA PHE A 21 14.09 6.67 7.11
C PHE A 21 14.50 5.79 5.93
N SER A 22 15.29 4.76 6.23
CA SER A 22 15.57 3.70 5.26
C SER A 22 14.29 2.92 4.98
N SER A 23 13.93 2.77 3.70
CA SER A 23 12.79 1.96 3.25
C SER A 23 12.83 0.52 3.76
N LYS A 24 14.02 -0.03 4.03
CA LYS A 24 14.21 -1.38 4.58
C LYS A 24 13.80 -1.50 6.06
N LYS A 25 13.70 -0.38 6.79
CA LYS A 25 13.38 -0.36 8.22
C LYS A 25 11.88 -0.14 8.50
N ILE A 26 11.08 0.13 7.47
CA ILE A 26 9.64 0.37 7.63
C ILE A 26 8.89 -0.93 7.91
N THR A 27 8.06 -0.91 8.95
CA THR A 27 7.29 -2.07 9.41
C THR A 27 5.80 -1.75 9.53
N LEU A 28 4.94 -2.72 9.25
CA LEU A 28 3.51 -2.64 9.55
C LEU A 28 3.26 -2.77 11.05
N ALA A 29 2.24 -2.08 11.56
CA ALA A 29 1.79 -2.24 12.95
C ALA A 29 1.23 -3.65 13.21
N MET A 30 0.56 -4.22 12.21
CA MET A 30 0.03 -5.59 12.23
C MET A 30 0.74 -6.43 11.17
N ALA A 31 1.22 -7.60 11.56
CA ALA A 31 1.98 -8.47 10.67
C ALA A 31 1.11 -9.20 9.66
N VAL A 32 1.69 -9.46 8.48
CA VAL A 32 1.18 -10.45 7.53
C VAL A 32 1.65 -11.83 7.99
N ARG A 33 0.73 -12.60 8.58
CA ARG A 33 1.01 -13.93 9.14
C ARG A 33 0.76 -15.01 8.10
N THR A 34 1.84 -15.66 7.65
CA THR A 34 1.79 -16.82 6.76
C THR A 34 2.53 -17.99 7.42
N LYS A 35 3.33 -18.77 6.67
CA LYS A 35 4.31 -19.69 7.27
C LYS A 35 5.32 -18.93 8.15
N ASN A 36 5.79 -17.78 7.66
CA ASN A 36 6.60 -16.84 8.41
C ASN A 36 5.80 -15.57 8.69
N THR A 37 6.14 -14.87 9.77
CA THR A 37 5.51 -13.60 10.14
C THR A 37 6.30 -12.45 9.51
N HIS A 38 5.64 -11.63 8.70
CA HIS A 38 6.27 -10.50 8.01
C HIS A 38 5.78 -9.17 8.57
N TYR A 39 6.70 -8.37 9.11
CA TYR A 39 6.46 -6.98 9.53
C TYR A 39 7.01 -5.98 8.52
N ARG A 40 8.19 -6.25 7.96
CA ARG A 40 8.90 -5.30 7.10
C ARG A 40 8.21 -5.19 5.75
N VAL A 41 7.80 -3.99 5.38
CA VAL A 41 7.06 -3.72 4.13
C VAL A 41 7.88 -4.15 2.91
N SER A 42 9.20 -3.97 2.95
CA SER A 42 10.12 -4.39 1.89
C SER A 42 10.07 -5.91 1.62
N GLU A 43 9.83 -6.73 2.64
CA GLU A 43 9.81 -8.20 2.55
C GLU A 43 8.42 -8.76 2.18
N ILE A 44 7.37 -7.96 2.26
CA ILE A 44 5.99 -8.37 1.96
C ILE A 44 5.75 -8.35 0.44
N MET A 45 5.20 -9.44 -0.11
CA MET A 45 4.98 -9.68 -1.54
C MET A 45 3.55 -10.14 -1.78
N ARG A 46 3.06 -10.08 -3.02
CA ARG A 46 1.71 -10.53 -3.42
C ARG A 46 1.33 -11.89 -2.82
N ARG A 47 2.21 -12.89 -2.98
CA ARG A 47 2.02 -14.25 -2.45
C ARG A 47 1.72 -14.30 -0.94
N HIS A 48 2.26 -13.38 -0.15
CA HIS A 48 2.04 -13.37 1.30
C HIS A 48 0.61 -12.91 1.62
N TRP A 49 0.08 -11.95 0.87
CA TRP A 49 -1.32 -11.50 0.99
C TRP A 49 -2.30 -12.56 0.52
N VAL A 50 -2.03 -13.21 -0.62
CA VAL A 50 -2.86 -14.30 -1.14
C VAL A 50 -2.90 -15.47 -0.15
N GLN A 51 -1.74 -15.85 0.41
CA GLN A 51 -1.65 -16.91 1.41
C GLN A 51 -2.42 -16.55 2.69
N LEU A 52 -2.26 -15.33 3.21
CA LEU A 52 -3.01 -14.85 4.37
C LEU A 52 -4.51 -14.96 4.11
N GLY A 53 -4.98 -14.50 2.94
CA GLY A 53 -6.38 -14.55 2.57
C GLY A 53 -6.94 -15.97 2.52
N ARG A 54 -6.18 -16.91 1.93
CA ARG A 54 -6.55 -18.33 1.90
C ARG A 54 -6.60 -18.95 3.30
N GLN A 55 -5.64 -18.62 4.17
CA GLN A 55 -5.53 -19.18 5.51
C GLN A 55 -6.68 -18.76 6.44
N PHE A 56 -7.10 -17.49 6.34
CA PHE A 56 -8.13 -16.92 7.22
C PHE A 56 -9.50 -16.74 6.54
N GLY A 57 -9.68 -17.27 5.33
CA GLY A 57 -10.95 -17.18 4.61
C GLY A 57 -11.35 -15.76 4.25
N VAL A 58 -10.39 -14.90 3.90
CA VAL A 58 -10.66 -13.51 3.49
C VAL A 58 -11.32 -13.52 2.12
N ILE A 59 -12.63 -13.28 2.14
CA ILE A 59 -13.48 -13.15 0.96
C ILE A 59 -14.13 -11.76 1.02
N ALA A 60 -14.02 -10.99 -0.05
CA ALA A 60 -14.67 -9.69 -0.17
C ALA A 60 -16.21 -9.84 -0.16
N PRO A 61 -16.98 -8.78 0.15
CA PRO A 61 -18.44 -8.85 0.21
C PRO A 61 -19.11 -9.36 -1.08
N ASN A 62 -18.44 -9.24 -2.22
CA ASN A 62 -18.88 -9.74 -3.54
C ASN A 62 -18.44 -11.19 -3.84
N GLY A 63 -17.88 -11.91 -2.86
CA GLY A 63 -17.39 -13.28 -3.04
C GLY A 63 -15.97 -13.39 -3.61
N ALA A 64 -15.29 -12.28 -3.88
CA ALA A 64 -13.95 -12.31 -4.46
C ALA A 64 -12.89 -12.75 -3.42
N ASN A 65 -12.03 -13.68 -3.82
CA ASN A 65 -10.88 -14.08 -3.01
C ASN A 65 -9.79 -13.00 -3.02
N ALA A 66 -8.87 -13.06 -2.05
CA ALA A 66 -7.79 -12.06 -1.89
C ALA A 66 -7.00 -11.75 -3.17
N ASP A 67 -6.77 -12.73 -4.05
CA ASP A 67 -6.06 -12.54 -5.32
C ASP A 67 -6.79 -11.57 -6.27
N ILE A 68 -8.10 -11.76 -6.42
CA ILE A 68 -8.97 -10.90 -7.24
C ILE A 68 -9.06 -9.49 -6.65
N VAL A 69 -9.11 -9.38 -5.32
CA VAL A 69 -9.11 -8.08 -4.63
C VAL A 69 -7.80 -7.34 -4.89
N ILE A 70 -6.66 -8.04 -4.88
CA ILE A 70 -5.37 -7.44 -5.19
C ILE A 70 -5.33 -6.97 -6.65
N ASP A 71 -5.83 -7.77 -7.60
CA ASP A 71 -5.89 -7.36 -9.01
C ASP A 71 -6.75 -6.12 -9.25
N ASP A 72 -7.91 -6.04 -8.59
CA ASP A 72 -8.76 -4.85 -8.65
C ASP A 72 -8.03 -3.61 -8.10
N LEU A 73 -7.36 -3.75 -6.95
CA LEU A 73 -6.59 -2.65 -6.35
C LEU A 73 -5.46 -2.19 -7.27
N VAL A 74 -4.70 -3.13 -7.86
CA VAL A 74 -3.63 -2.83 -8.80
C VAL A 74 -4.18 -2.10 -10.03
N GLY A 75 -5.24 -2.61 -10.65
CA GLY A 75 -5.85 -2.02 -11.84
C GLY A 75 -6.45 -0.63 -11.59
N ARG A 76 -6.97 -0.37 -10.38
CA ARG A 76 -7.59 0.91 -10.01
C ARG A 76 -6.60 1.97 -9.53
N THR A 77 -5.43 1.57 -9.04
CA THR A 77 -4.45 2.49 -8.43
C THR A 77 -4.05 3.65 -9.36
N PRO A 78 -3.70 3.42 -10.65
CA PRO A 78 -3.35 4.53 -11.54
C PRO A 78 -4.49 5.53 -11.75
N GLY A 79 -5.73 5.04 -11.82
CA GLY A 79 -6.92 5.89 -11.94
C GLY A 79 -7.20 6.71 -10.68
N ALA A 80 -7.04 6.08 -9.51
CA ALA A 80 -7.20 6.74 -8.21
C ALA A 80 -6.16 7.85 -8.03
N ILE A 81 -4.89 7.61 -8.38
CA ILE A 81 -3.83 8.63 -8.33
C ILE A 81 -4.21 9.84 -9.19
N ARG A 82 -4.58 9.63 -10.46
CA ARG A 82 -4.98 10.74 -11.36
C ARG A 82 -6.18 11.52 -10.82
N SER A 83 -7.19 10.82 -10.31
CA SER A 83 -8.38 11.45 -9.77
C SER A 83 -8.06 12.33 -8.56
N VAL A 84 -7.22 11.87 -7.65
CA VAL A 84 -6.84 12.65 -6.46
C VAL A 84 -5.93 13.80 -6.84
N GLN A 85 -4.98 13.59 -7.75
CA GLN A 85 -4.07 14.64 -8.23
C GLN A 85 -4.85 15.83 -8.82
N ALA A 86 -5.93 15.58 -9.56
CA ALA A 86 -6.81 16.63 -10.11
C ALA A 86 -7.67 17.37 -9.06
N GLN A 87 -7.75 16.85 -7.82
CA GLN A 87 -8.51 17.46 -6.73
C GLN A 87 -7.61 18.22 -5.74
N LEU A 88 -6.29 18.17 -5.90
CA LEU A 88 -5.37 18.88 -5.02
C LEU A 88 -5.48 20.40 -5.24
N PRO A 89 -5.54 21.21 -4.17
CA PRO A 89 -5.47 22.67 -4.28
C PRO A 89 -4.14 23.13 -4.91
N ASP A 90 -4.15 24.27 -5.60
CA ASP A 90 -2.94 24.85 -6.21
C ASP A 90 -1.81 25.09 -5.21
N ALA A 91 -2.16 25.42 -3.96
CA ALA A 91 -1.20 25.66 -2.87
C ALA A 91 -0.71 24.37 -2.18
N PHE A 92 -1.11 23.18 -2.64
CA PHE A 92 -0.69 21.92 -2.04
C PHE A 92 0.80 21.64 -2.32
N PRO A 93 1.60 21.19 -1.34
CA PRO A 93 3.01 20.88 -1.57
C PRO A 93 3.19 19.73 -2.58
N GLN A 94 3.63 20.05 -3.80
CA GLN A 94 3.73 19.06 -4.89
C GLN A 94 4.72 17.95 -4.58
N ASP A 95 5.90 18.26 -4.01
CA ASP A 95 6.89 17.25 -3.62
C ASP A 95 6.34 16.21 -2.65
N LEU A 96 5.42 16.62 -1.77
CA LEU A 96 4.73 15.73 -0.84
C LEU A 96 3.77 14.79 -1.57
N ALA A 97 2.96 15.34 -2.48
CA ALA A 97 2.02 14.59 -3.30
C ALA A 97 2.76 13.57 -4.18
N ASP A 98 3.79 14.03 -4.90
CA ASP A 98 4.59 13.22 -5.81
C ASP A 98 5.27 12.05 -5.09
N SER A 99 5.83 12.30 -3.90
CA SER A 99 6.42 11.24 -3.08
C SER A 99 5.41 10.15 -2.70
N ILE A 100 4.18 10.53 -2.35
CA ILE A 100 3.12 9.59 -2.01
C ILE A 100 2.63 8.84 -3.24
N PHE A 101 2.38 9.54 -4.36
CA PHE A 101 1.88 8.93 -5.58
C PHE A 101 2.90 7.97 -6.20
N ALA A 102 4.18 8.35 -6.25
CA ALA A 102 5.25 7.48 -6.73
C ALA A 102 5.38 6.22 -5.86
N GLY A 103 5.33 6.37 -4.54
CA GLY A 103 5.37 5.24 -3.61
C GLY A 103 4.15 4.32 -3.75
N LEU A 104 2.96 4.89 -3.92
CA LEU A 104 1.73 4.13 -4.13
C LEU A 104 1.76 3.35 -5.45
N GLN A 105 2.20 3.97 -6.53
CA GLN A 105 2.34 3.31 -7.83
C GLN A 105 3.35 2.17 -7.76
N ALA A 106 4.54 2.40 -7.17
CA ALA A 106 5.54 1.35 -7.01
C ALA A 106 5.05 0.16 -6.16
N ALA A 107 4.22 0.43 -5.15
CA ALA A 107 3.59 -0.63 -4.35
C ALA A 107 2.57 -1.45 -5.16
N ALA A 108 1.77 -0.79 -6.03
CA ALA A 108 0.87 -1.48 -6.94
C ALA A 108 1.65 -2.34 -7.95
N ASP A 109 2.73 -1.82 -8.54
CA ASP A 109 3.57 -2.56 -9.48
C ASP A 109 4.19 -3.81 -8.83
N LYS A 110 4.64 -3.69 -7.57
CA LYS A 110 5.14 -4.83 -6.78
C LYS A 110 4.06 -5.90 -6.52
N LEU A 111 2.79 -5.51 -6.47
CA LEU A 111 1.66 -6.43 -6.30
C LEU A 111 1.15 -7.01 -7.62
N ALA A 112 1.49 -6.40 -8.76
CA ALA A 112 1.16 -6.90 -10.09
C ALA A 112 2.00 -8.13 -10.50
N THR A 113 3.15 -8.34 -9.83
CA THR A 113 4.06 -9.48 -10.02
C THR A 113 3.82 -10.58 -8.99
#